data_AF-A0A2V4UUP9-F1
#
_entry.id   AF-A0A2V4UUP9-F1
#
_cell.length_a   1.000
_cell.length_b   1.000
_cell.length_c   1.000
_cell.angle_alpha   90.00
_cell.angle_beta   90.00
_cell.angle_gamma   90.00
#
_symmetry.space_group_name_H-M   'P 1'
#
loop_
_entity.id
_entity.type
_entity.pdbx_description
1 polymer ?
#
loop_
_entity_poly.entity_id
_entity_poly.type
_entity_poly.pdbx_seq_one_letter_code
_entity_poly.pdbx_strand_id
1 'polypeptide(L)'
;MKINPGFRPIQSGINTNDSGSKPVQSKSFSDMMNHQGERASQAELNRRLSEIQLQGERLTRSMTIRELKAYKQLVKRFLEETVRRGVTMRETRGWDRRGRGKRYKLIDEIDSALLSMADELLDTEEGKITLLQQVGEIRGMLINLSF
;
A
#
# COMPACT_ATOMS: atom_id res chain seq x y z
N MET A 1 -71.20 -5.73 54.58
CA MET A 1 -70.39 -4.60 54.05
C MET A 1 -68.94 -5.06 54.02
N LYS A 2 -68.11 -4.95 52.98
CA LYS A 2 -68.16 -4.29 51.68
C LYS A 2 -66.96 -4.89 50.86
N ILE A 3 -67.17 -5.19 49.56
CA ILE A 3 -66.20 -5.07 48.42
C ILE A 3 -65.06 -6.14 48.36
N ASN A 4 -64.71 -6.84 47.28
CA ASN A 4 -64.73 -6.55 45.83
C ASN A 4 -64.81 -7.84 44.97
N PRO A 5 -65.61 -7.87 43.89
CA PRO A 5 -65.60 -8.96 42.90
C PRO A 5 -64.49 -8.76 41.87
N GLY A 6 -63.96 -9.87 41.35
CA GLY A 6 -63.01 -9.85 40.26
C GLY A 6 -63.64 -9.33 38.97
N PHE A 7 -62.96 -8.41 38.30
CA PHE A 7 -62.94 -8.29 36.85
C PHE A 7 -61.67 -7.51 36.46
N ARG A 8 -60.79 -8.14 35.69
CA ARG A 8 -59.62 -7.49 35.09
C ARG A 8 -59.98 -7.06 33.66
N PRO A 9 -59.80 -5.79 33.29
CA PRO A 9 -59.69 -5.44 31.89
C PRO A 9 -58.31 -4.85 31.53
N ILE A 10 -57.88 -5.24 30.34
CA ILE A 10 -56.84 -4.65 29.47
C ILE A 10 -55.38 -4.96 29.83
N GLN A 11 -54.89 -6.05 29.24
CA GLN A 11 -53.48 -6.15 28.83
C GLN A 11 -53.20 -5.05 27.80
N SER A 12 -52.64 -3.94 28.28
CA SER A 12 -51.84 -3.03 27.45
C SER A 12 -50.39 -3.31 27.80
N GLY A 13 -49.66 -3.81 26.81
CA GLY A 13 -48.29 -4.27 26.99
C GLY A 13 -47.80 -4.84 25.67
N ILE A 14 -47.80 -4.02 24.63
CA ILE A 14 -46.94 -4.28 23.49
C ILE A 14 -45.52 -4.21 24.05
N ASN A 15 -44.91 -5.36 24.32
CA ASN A 15 -43.49 -5.47 24.54
C ASN A 15 -42.82 -5.19 23.19
N THR A 16 -42.63 -3.91 22.86
CA THR A 16 -41.63 -3.52 21.88
C THR A 16 -40.27 -3.80 22.52
N ASN A 17 -39.74 -5.00 22.26
CA ASN A 17 -38.31 -5.24 22.33
C ASN A 17 -37.66 -4.33 21.27
N ASP A 18 -37.50 -3.06 21.60
CA ASP A 18 -36.56 -2.19 20.92
C ASP A 18 -35.17 -2.60 21.43
N SER A 19 -34.68 -3.69 20.84
CA SER A 19 -33.28 -4.09 20.93
C SER A 19 -32.48 -2.92 20.38
N GLY A 20 -31.98 -2.09 21.30
CA GLY A 20 -31.31 -0.83 21.05
C GLY A 20 -30.49 -0.89 19.78
N SER A 21 -30.98 -0.19 18.77
CA SER A 21 -30.19 0.16 17.60
C SER A 21 -28.92 0.82 18.12
N LYS A 22 -27.79 0.11 17.99
CA LYS A 22 -26.48 0.68 18.29
C LYS A 22 -26.42 2.01 17.53
N PRO A 23 -26.11 3.14 18.18
CA PRO A 23 -26.00 4.41 17.48
C PRO A 23 -24.98 4.21 16.36
N VAL A 24 -25.41 4.41 15.12
CA VAL A 24 -24.52 4.41 13.96
C VAL A 24 -23.53 5.53 14.22
N GLN A 25 -22.32 5.18 14.68
CA GLN A 25 -21.26 6.16 14.86
C GLN A 25 -20.96 6.76 13.48
N SER A 26 -21.43 7.99 13.26
CA SER A 26 -21.08 8.77 12.09
C SER A 26 -19.56 8.94 12.10
N LYS A 27 -18.88 8.40 11.08
CA LYS A 27 -17.43 8.60 10.92
C LYS A 27 -17.12 10.09 11.00
N SER A 28 -16.12 10.48 11.78
CA SER A 28 -15.75 11.89 11.90
C SER A 28 -15.31 12.42 10.54
N PHE A 29 -15.55 13.71 10.27
CA PHE A 29 -15.04 14.36 9.06
C PHE A 29 -13.51 14.18 8.91
N SER A 30 -12.80 14.21 10.04
CA SER A 30 -11.36 13.92 10.09
C SER A 30 -11.02 12.50 9.63
N ASP A 31 -11.80 11.49 10.02
CA ASP A 31 -11.62 10.11 9.58
C ASP A 31 -11.86 9.97 8.07
N MET A 32 -12.88 10.64 7.54
CA MET A 32 -13.15 10.66 6.09
C MET A 32 -12.02 11.33 5.31
N MET A 33 -11.48 12.44 5.81
CA MET A 33 -10.37 13.15 5.17
C MET A 33 -9.09 12.30 5.17
N ASN A 34 -8.76 11.66 6.29
CA ASN A 34 -7.63 10.74 6.38
C ASN A 34 -7.77 9.55 5.41
N HIS A 35 -8.96 8.94 5.36
CA HIS A 35 -9.23 7.81 4.46
C HIS A 35 -9.11 8.22 2.98
N GLN A 36 -9.59 9.41 2.60
CA GLN A 36 -9.44 9.88 1.23
C GLN A 36 -7.98 10.23 0.90
N GLY A 37 -7.23 10.78 1.86
CA GLY A 37 -5.79 11.01 1.73
C GLY A 37 -5.01 9.70 1.50
N GLU A 38 -5.30 8.65 2.27
CA GLU A 38 -4.69 7.33 2.11
C GLU A 38 -5.00 6.72 0.73
N ARG A 39 -6.24 6.83 0.25
CA ARG A 39 -6.63 6.35 -1.10
C ARG A 39 -5.90 7.10 -2.22
N ALA A 40 -5.84 8.42 -2.14
CA ALA A 40 -5.12 9.24 -3.12
C ALA A 40 -3.63 8.90 -3.14
N SER A 41 -3.05 8.73 -1.95
CA SER A 41 -1.67 8.29 -1.75
C SER A 41 -1.43 6.92 -2.42
N GLN A 42 -2.29 5.93 -2.19
CA GLN A 42 -2.17 4.62 -2.83
C GLN A 42 -2.30 4.68 -4.36
N ALA A 43 -3.22 5.50 -4.88
CA ALA A 43 -3.41 5.66 -6.32
C ALA A 43 -2.16 6.25 -6.99
N GLU A 44 -1.52 7.23 -6.36
CA GLU A 44 -0.25 7.79 -6.83
C GLU A 44 0.87 6.73 -6.86
N LEU A 45 0.94 5.88 -5.83
CA LEU A 45 1.94 4.83 -5.73
C LEU A 45 1.77 3.79 -6.84
N ASN A 46 0.53 3.37 -7.09
CA ASN A 46 0.19 2.46 -8.18
C ASN A 46 0.55 3.06 -9.54
N ARG A 47 0.28 4.35 -9.75
CA ARG A 47 0.67 5.05 -10.98
C ARG A 47 2.18 4.99 -11.20
N ARG A 48 2.97 5.26 -10.16
CA ARG A 48 4.45 5.21 -10.24
C ARG A 48 4.97 3.80 -10.52
N LEU A 49 4.37 2.78 -9.91
CA LEU A 49 4.66 1.39 -10.26
C LEU A 49 4.39 1.10 -11.74
N SER A 50 3.28 1.59 -12.29
CA SER A 50 2.97 1.45 -13.72
C SER A 50 3.98 2.18 -14.61
N GLU A 51 4.41 3.38 -14.23
CA GLU A 51 5.46 4.13 -14.95
C GLU A 51 6.79 3.38 -14.94
N ILE A 52 7.19 2.81 -13.79
CA ILE A 52 8.39 1.95 -13.68
C ILE A 52 8.26 0.71 -14.56
N GLN A 53 7.10 0.06 -14.56
CA GLN A 53 6.87 -1.12 -15.39
C GLN A 53 7.03 -0.80 -16.88
N LEU A 54 6.37 0.25 -17.37
CA LEU A 54 6.46 0.66 -18.76
C LEU A 54 7.90 1.02 -19.14
N GLN A 55 8.62 1.70 -18.24
CA GLN A 55 10.02 2.02 -18.46
C GLN A 55 10.91 0.77 -18.46
N GLY A 56 10.61 -0.22 -17.62
CA GLY A 56 11.28 -1.52 -17.61
C GLY A 56 11.09 -2.25 -18.95
N GLU A 57 9.87 -2.26 -19.49
CA GLU A 57 9.58 -2.85 -20.82
C GLU A 57 10.35 -2.15 -21.95
N ARG A 58 10.53 -0.82 -21.86
CA ARG A 58 11.35 -0.04 -22.81
C ARG A 58 12.84 -0.37 -22.69
N LEU A 59 13.33 -0.52 -21.46
CA LEU A 59 14.71 -0.93 -21.19
C LEU A 59 14.99 -2.32 -21.74
N THR A 60 14.12 -3.29 -21.49
CA THR A 60 14.33 -4.67 -21.93
C THR A 60 14.21 -4.84 -23.45
N ARG A 61 13.47 -3.96 -24.13
CA ARG A 61 13.37 -3.96 -25.60
C ARG A 61 14.56 -3.30 -26.28
N SER A 62 15.03 -2.17 -25.75
CA SER A 62 16.04 -1.34 -26.44
C SER A 62 17.45 -1.52 -25.91
N MET A 63 17.60 -1.94 -24.65
CA MET A 63 18.87 -2.21 -23.98
C MET A 63 19.89 -1.08 -24.16
N THR A 64 19.45 0.16 -23.90
CA THR A 64 20.33 1.33 -23.97
C THR A 64 20.60 1.92 -22.59
N ILE A 65 21.78 2.53 -22.44
CA ILE A 65 22.18 3.25 -21.22
C ILE A 65 21.17 4.36 -20.87
N ARG A 66 20.58 5.00 -21.89
CA ARG A 66 19.54 6.02 -21.72
C ARG A 66 18.32 5.45 -21.01
N GLU A 67 17.83 4.29 -21.45
CA GLU A 67 16.68 3.65 -20.82
C GLU A 67 17.00 3.13 -19.43
N LEU A 68 18.21 2.61 -19.22
CA LEU A 68 18.67 2.16 -17.90
C LEU A 68 18.70 3.33 -16.92
N LYS A 69 19.25 4.47 -17.33
CA LYS A 69 19.28 5.69 -16.51
C LYS A 69 17.88 6.15 -16.14
N ALA A 70 16.96 6.19 -17.11
CA ALA A 70 15.57 6.58 -16.85
C ALA A 70 14.86 5.60 -15.90
N TYR A 71 15.07 4.29 -16.09
CA TYR A 71 14.55 3.25 -15.19
C TYR A 71 15.06 3.44 -13.75
N LYS A 72 16.39 3.54 -13.55
CA LYS A 72 17.02 3.78 -12.25
C LYS A 72 16.46 5.03 -11.56
N GLN A 73 16.24 6.11 -12.31
CA GLN A 73 15.66 7.34 -11.76
C GLN A 73 14.20 7.20 -11.30
N LEU A 74 13.37 6.43 -12.00
CA LEU A 74 12.00 6.18 -11.58
C LEU A 74 11.96 5.31 -10.33
N VAL A 75 12.77 4.24 -10.29
CA VAL A 75 12.87 3.36 -9.12
C VAL A 75 13.36 4.14 -7.90
N LYS A 76 14.42 4.94 -8.03
CA LYS A 76 14.94 5.77 -6.94
C LYS A 76 13.88 6.70 -6.35
N ARG A 77 13.14 7.42 -7.21
CA ARG A 77 12.06 8.31 -6.76
C ARG A 77 10.95 7.56 -6.02
N PHE A 78 10.60 6.37 -6.49
CA PHE A 78 9.62 5.52 -5.82
C PHE A 78 10.10 5.08 -4.42
N LEU A 79 11.36 4.69 -4.28
CA LEU A 79 11.93 4.29 -2.98
C LEU A 79 11.96 5.47 -2.00
N GLU A 80 12.37 6.66 -2.44
CA GLU A 80 12.39 7.89 -1.64
C GLU A 80 11.00 8.23 -1.08
N GLU A 81 9.97 8.16 -1.93
CA GLU A 81 8.59 8.42 -1.52
C GLU A 81 8.04 7.36 -0.58
N THR A 82 8.39 6.09 -0.80
CA THR A 82 7.94 4.99 0.06
C THR A 82 8.58 5.09 1.44
N VAL A 83 9.85 5.47 1.54
CA VAL A 83 10.52 5.75 2.82
C VAL A 83 9.85 6.95 3.52
N ARG A 84 9.62 8.05 2.80
CA ARG A 84 8.98 9.25 3.35
C ARG A 84 7.60 8.94 3.94
N ARG A 85 6.77 8.19 3.21
CA ARG A 85 5.46 7.73 3.68
C ARG A 85 5.55 6.78 4.87
N GLY A 86 6.54 5.88 4.85
CA GLY A 86 6.88 5.01 5.98
C GLY A 86 7.14 5.78 7.28
N VAL A 87 7.86 6.91 7.17
CA VAL A 87 8.14 7.81 8.30
C VAL A 87 6.87 8.53 8.77
N THR A 88 5.98 8.99 7.88
CA THR A 88 4.72 9.65 8.28
C THR A 88 3.77 8.69 9.02
N MET A 89 3.61 7.46 8.54
CA MET A 89 2.78 6.46 9.21
C MET A 89 3.28 6.08 10.61
N ARG A 90 4.60 6.20 10.88
CA ARG A 90 5.20 6.01 12.20
C ARG A 90 4.53 6.91 13.25
N GLU A 91 4.24 8.16 12.89
CA GLU A 91 3.70 9.18 13.79
C GLU A 91 2.22 8.94 14.11
N THR A 92 1.47 8.32 13.18
CA THR A 92 0.02 8.13 13.32
C THR A 92 -0.38 6.77 13.91
N ARG A 93 0.37 5.69 13.66
CA ARG A 93 -0.09 4.30 13.96
C ARG A 93 0.89 3.38 14.70
N GLY A 94 2.06 3.84 15.12
CA GLY A 94 2.98 3.05 15.95
C GLY A 94 3.56 1.82 15.23
N TRP A 95 4.43 2.04 14.24
CA TRP A 95 5.05 0.99 13.41
C TRP A 95 6.00 0.07 14.21
N ASP A 96 5.78 -1.25 14.22
CA ASP A 96 6.64 -2.25 14.90
C ASP A 96 8.10 -2.25 14.37
N ARG A 97 9.07 -2.30 15.29
CA ARG A 97 10.52 -2.34 15.00
C ARG A 97 10.91 -3.50 14.07
N ARG A 98 10.22 -4.65 14.13
CA ARG A 98 10.55 -5.85 13.35
C ARG A 98 10.27 -5.70 11.84
N GLY A 99 9.24 -4.92 11.47
CA GLY A 99 8.89 -4.68 10.06
C GLY A 99 9.84 -3.71 9.35
N ARG A 100 10.58 -2.88 10.09
CA ARG A 100 11.49 -1.87 9.52
C ARG A 100 12.76 -2.47 8.94
N GLY A 101 13.38 -3.41 9.66
CA GLY A 101 14.62 -4.06 9.22
C GLY A 101 14.43 -4.78 7.87
N LYS A 102 13.27 -5.43 7.69
CA LYS A 102 12.92 -6.10 6.43
C LYS A 102 12.78 -5.13 5.26
N ARG A 103 12.19 -3.94 5.47
CA ARG A 103 12.06 -2.93 4.42
C ARG A 103 13.36 -2.27 4.04
N TYR A 104 14.19 -1.89 5.01
CA TYR A 104 15.51 -1.33 4.70
C TYR A 104 16.37 -2.35 3.94
N LYS A 105 16.35 -3.61 4.37
CA LYS A 105 17.00 -4.70 3.63
C LYS A 105 16.50 -4.81 2.19
N LEU A 106 15.19 -4.70 1.96
CA LEU A 106 14.61 -4.73 0.62
C LEU A 106 15.04 -3.53 -0.23
N ILE A 107 15.16 -2.34 0.37
CA ILE A 107 15.66 -1.15 -0.32
C ILE A 107 17.13 -1.35 -0.71
N ASP A 108 17.96 -1.88 0.19
CA ASP A 108 19.38 -2.16 -0.08
C ASP A 108 19.54 -3.23 -1.18
N GLU A 109 18.68 -4.26 -1.19
CA GLU A 109 18.63 -5.29 -2.23
C GLU A 109 18.26 -4.69 -3.61
N ILE A 110 17.27 -3.78 -3.64
CA ILE A 110 16.90 -3.08 -4.88
C ILE A 110 18.06 -2.19 -5.37
N ASP A 111 18.71 -1.43 -4.49
CA ASP A 111 19.83 -0.56 -4.87
C ASP A 111 21.00 -1.36 -5.44
N SER A 112 21.33 -2.49 -4.79
CA SER A 112 22.37 -3.42 -5.26
C SER A 112 22.04 -3.98 -6.65
N ALA A 113 20.79 -4.39 -6.89
CA ALA A 113 20.34 -4.86 -8.20
C ALA A 113 20.41 -3.75 -9.27
N LEU A 114 20.05 -2.51 -8.95
CA LEU A 114 20.15 -1.40 -9.90
C LEU A 114 21.60 -1.05 -10.26
N LEU A 115 22.57 -1.33 -9.39
CA LEU A 115 23.99 -1.14 -9.68
C LEU A 115 24.50 -2.21 -10.65
N SER A 116 24.19 -3.49 -10.41
CA SER A 116 24.64 -4.59 -11.27
C SER A 116 24.09 -4.50 -12.70
N MET A 117 22.88 -3.96 -12.89
CA MET A 117 22.28 -3.77 -14.22
C MET A 117 23.16 -2.97 -15.20
N ALA A 118 24.05 -2.09 -14.70
CA ALA A 118 24.94 -1.33 -15.57
C ALA A 118 26.05 -2.19 -16.17
N ASP A 119 26.57 -3.13 -15.38
CA ASP A 119 27.61 -4.07 -15.81
C ASP A 119 27.02 -5.09 -16.79
N GLU A 120 25.85 -5.64 -16.48
CA GLU A 120 25.12 -6.59 -17.34
C GLU A 120 24.77 -6.02 -18.72
N LEU A 121 24.54 -4.70 -18.81
CA LEU A 121 24.22 -4.06 -20.09
C LEU A 121 25.42 -4.03 -21.06
N LEU A 122 26.64 -4.12 -20.54
CA LEU A 122 27.86 -4.17 -21.34
C LEU A 122 28.13 -5.58 -21.89
N ASP A 123 27.53 -6.61 -21.28
CA ASP A 123 27.64 -7.99 -21.71
C ASP A 123 26.62 -8.32 -22.82
N THR A 124 27.10 -8.97 -23.89
CA THR A 124 26.41 -8.96 -25.19
C THR A 124 25.14 -9.81 -25.26
N GLU A 125 25.16 -11.03 -24.74
CA GLU A 125 24.06 -12.00 -24.88
C GLU A 125 23.58 -12.54 -23.53
N GLU A 126 24.48 -12.94 -22.64
CA GLU A 126 24.11 -13.40 -21.28
C GLU A 126 23.54 -12.24 -20.44
N GLY A 127 24.20 -11.08 -20.49
CA GLY A 127 23.77 -9.87 -19.77
C GLY A 127 22.36 -9.40 -20.16
N LYS A 128 21.89 -9.68 -21.39
CA LYS A 128 20.52 -9.37 -21.81
C LYS A 128 19.47 -10.18 -21.05
N ILE A 129 19.73 -11.47 -20.85
CA ILE A 129 18.84 -12.38 -20.12
C ILE A 129 18.87 -12.02 -18.62
N THR A 130 20.06 -11.76 -18.08
CA THR A 130 20.23 -11.34 -16.69
C THR A 130 19.51 -10.01 -16.41
N LEU A 131 19.62 -9.04 -17.33
CA LEU A 131 18.94 -7.75 -17.22
C LEU A 131 17.41 -7.91 -17.19
N LEU A 132 16.86 -8.79 -18.04
CA LEU A 132 15.42 -9.10 -18.05
C LEU A 132 14.97 -9.66 -16.69
N GLN A 133 15.73 -10.59 -16.14
CA GLN A 133 15.46 -11.18 -14.82
C GLN A 133 15.52 -10.11 -13.72
N GLN A 134 16.57 -9.29 -13.70
CA GLN A 134 16.74 -8.20 -12.72
C GLN A 134 15.58 -7.19 -12.76
N VAL A 135 15.09 -6.81 -13.95
CA VAL A 135 13.91 -5.94 -14.08
C VAL A 135 12.67 -6.58 -13.44
N GLY A 136 12.48 -7.90 -13.63
CA GLY A 136 11.39 -8.67 -13.03
C GLY A 136 11.49 -8.76 -11.50
N GLU A 137 12.69 -9.05 -10.99
CA GLU A 137 12.97 -9.12 -9.55
C GLU A 137 12.75 -7.77 -8.88
N ILE A 138 13.29 -6.68 -9.44
CA ILE A 138 13.08 -5.33 -8.93
C ILE A 138 11.58 -5.01 -8.89
N ARG A 139 10.81 -5.34 -9.94
CA ARG A 139 9.35 -5.16 -9.92
C ARG A 139 8.68 -5.90 -8.77
N GLY A 140 9.06 -7.16 -8.54
CA GLY A 140 8.54 -7.96 -7.41
C GLY A 140 8.88 -7.34 -6.05
N MET A 141 10.11 -6.85 -5.88
CA MET A 141 10.55 -6.17 -4.67
C MET A 141 9.78 -4.86 -4.44
N LEU A 142 9.56 -4.05 -5.48
CA LEU A 142 8.80 -2.80 -5.37
C LEU A 142 7.33 -3.04 -4.99
N ILE A 143 6.72 -4.09 -5.55
CA ILE A 143 5.37 -4.54 -5.17
C ILE A 143 5.37 -4.92 -3.67
N ASN A 144 6.32 -5.74 -3.22
CA ASN A 144 6.44 -6.12 -1.81
C ASN A 144 6.66 -4.92 -0.87
N LEU A 145 7.31 -3.85 -1.35
CA LEU A 145 7.50 -2.63 -0.57
C LEU A 145 6.20 -1.80 -0.43
N SER A 146 5.30 -1.91 -1.41
CA SER A 146 4.04 -1.16 -1.48
C SER A 146 2.89 -1.76 -0.67
N PHE A 147 3.01 -3.02 -0.23
CA PHE A 147 2.03 -3.76 0.56
C PHE A 147 2.51 -4.02 1.99
#